data_AF-A0A0F9EJK0-F1
#
_entry.id   AF-A0A0F9EJK0-F1
#
_cell.length_a   1.000
_cell.length_b   1.000
_cell.length_c   1.000
_cell.angle_alpha   90.00
_cell.angle_beta   90.00
_cell.angle_gamma   90.00
#
_symmetry.space_group_name_H-M   'P 1'
#
loop_
_entity.id
_entity.type
_entity.pdbx_description
1 polymer ?
#
loop_
_entity_poly.entity_id
_entity_poly.type
_entity_poly.pdbx_seq_one_letter_code
_entity_poly.pdbx_strand_id
1 'polypeptide(L)' 'MAEKTEKATPKKLRDARKKGQVAKSQDFPSAFTFATSIFGVIVAGSFLYKNLASYIVMT' A
#
# COMPACT_ATOMS: atom_id res chain seq x y z
N MET A 1 2.72 4.96 35.87
CA MET A 1 3.12 4.44 34.54
C MET A 1 4.61 4.19 34.59
N ALA A 2 5.01 2.93 34.72
CA ALA A 2 6.42 2.57 34.75
C ALA A 2 6.85 2.29 33.30
N GLU A 3 7.46 3.29 32.66
CA GLU A 3 8.14 3.12 31.38
C GLU A 3 9.35 2.23 31.63
N LYS A 4 9.18 0.92 31.43
CA LYS A 4 10.29 -0.03 31.53
C LYS A 4 11.28 0.30 30.42
N THR A 5 12.35 0.98 30.79
CA THR A 5 13.53 1.35 29.98
C THR A 5 14.37 0.15 29.55
N GLU A 6 14.03 -1.06 29.97
CA GLU A 6 14.67 -2.29 29.51
C GLU A 6 14.09 -2.80 28.19
N LYS A 7 14.98 -3.12 27.25
CA LYS A 7 14.63 -3.82 26.01
C LYS A 7 13.89 -5.12 26.34
N ALA A 8 12.84 -5.42 25.57
CA ALA A 8 12.07 -6.64 25.74
C ALA A 8 12.97 -7.88 25.56
N THR A 9 12.92 -8.81 26.51
CA THR A 9 13.65 -10.07 26.44
C THR A 9 13.22 -10.92 25.24
N PRO A 10 14.09 -11.82 24.72
CA PRO A 10 13.79 -12.64 23.54
C PRO A 10 12.47 -13.43 23.65
N LYS A 11 12.13 -13.91 24.86
CA LYS A 11 10.86 -14.59 25.15
C LYS A 11 9.64 -13.68 24.98
N LYS A 12 9.70 -12.44 25.50
CA LYS A 12 8.63 -11.44 25.34
C LYS A 12 8.43 -11.03 23.88
N LEU A 13 9.50 -10.88 23.11
CA LEU A 13 9.42 -10.61 21.67
C LEU A 13 8.76 -11.76 20.90
N ARG A 14 9.11 -13.02 21.22
CA ARG A 14 8.46 -14.20 20.62
C ARG A 14 6.98 -14.29 20.98
N ASP A 15 6.62 -14.01 22.23
CA ASP A 15 5.23 -14.02 22.67
C ASP A 15 4.43 -12.87 22.05
N ALA A 16 5.01 -11.69 21.88
CA ALA A 16 4.40 -10.57 21.15
C ALA A 16 4.12 -10.93 19.68
N ARG A 17 5.08 -11.55 18.99
CA ARG A 17 4.89 -12.07 17.62
C ARG A 17 3.81 -13.15 17.55
N LYS A 18 3.80 -14.10 18.50
CA LYS A 18 2.75 -15.15 18.61
C LYS A 18 1.35 -14.56 18.85
N LYS A 19 1.28 -13.45 19.59
CA LYS A 19 0.04 -12.70 19.83
C LYS A 19 -0.37 -11.82 18.64
N GLY A 20 0.36 -11.85 17.53
CA GLY A 20 0.06 -11.04 16.36
C GLY A 20 0.46 -9.56 16.49
N GLN A 21 1.20 -9.18 17.53
CA GLN A 21 1.85 -7.86 17.67
C GLN A 21 3.09 -7.78 16.77
N VAL A 22 2.91 -8.14 15.51
CA VAL A 22 3.86 -7.85 14.45
C VAL A 22 3.52 -6.44 13.97
N ALA A 23 4.52 -5.63 13.64
CA ALA A 23 4.28 -4.31 13.07
C ALA A 23 3.47 -4.48 11.77
N LYS A 24 2.15 -4.31 11.86
CA LYS A 24 1.26 -4.21 10.71
C LYS A 24 1.20 -2.74 10.35
N SER A 25 1.66 -2.41 9.16
CA SER A 25 1.46 -1.08 8.59
C SER A 25 -0.02 -0.93 8.25
N GLN A 26 -0.83 -0.46 9.22
CA GLN A 26 -2.27 -0.30 9.06
C GLN A 26 -2.62 0.62 7.89
N ASP A 27 -1.75 1.60 7.59
CA ASP A 27 -1.93 2.55 6.49
C ASP A 27 -1.43 2.04 5.14
N PHE A 28 -0.71 0.92 5.11
CA PHE A 28 -0.12 0.41 3.87
C PHE A 28 -1.17 -0.02 2.83
N PRO A 29 -2.25 -0.75 3.19
CA PRO A 29 -3.31 -1.07 2.23
C PRO A 29 -3.96 0.18 1.62
N SER A 30 -4.21 1.20 2.45
CA SER A 30 -4.82 2.46 2.01
C SER A 30 -3.90 3.24 1.07
N ALA A 31 -2.62 3.37 1.41
CA ALA A 31 -1.61 4.02 0.57
C ALA A 31 -1.44 3.28 -0.77
N PHE A 32 -1.41 1.95 -0.75
CA PHE A 32 -1.33 1.12 -1.95
C PHE A 32 -2.54 1.29 -2.87
N THR A 33 -3.75 1.32 -2.28
CA THR A 33 -5.00 1.53 -3.02
C THR A 33 -5.00 2.89 -3.71
N PHE A 34 -4.59 3.94 -3.00
CA PHE A 34 -4.50 5.30 -3.55
C PHE A 34 -3.46 5.42 -4.68
N ALA A 35 -2.28 4.81 -4.52
CA ALA A 35 -1.28 4.80 -5.58
C ALA A 35 -1.79 4.07 -6.84
N THR A 36 -2.47 2.93 -6.64
CA THR A 36 -3.01 2.13 -7.74
C THR A 36 -4.14 2.87 -8.48
N SER A 37 -4.98 3.63 -7.78
CA SER A 37 -6.06 4.38 -8.43
C SER A 37 -5.53 5.50 -9.33
N ILE A 38 -4.53 6.27 -8.87
CA ILE A 38 -3.87 7.30 -9.68
C ILE A 38 -3.23 6.68 -10.91
N PHE A 39 -2.48 5.58 -10.72
CA PHE A 39 -1.86 4.88 -11.84
C PHE A 39 -2.89 4.38 -12.85
N GLY A 40 -4.01 3.83 -12.38
CA GLY A 40 -5.12 3.36 -13.21
C GLY A 40 -5.70 4.47 -14.08
N VAL A 41 -5.90 5.68 -13.53
CA VAL A 41 -6.41 6.84 -14.28
C VAL A 41 -5.45 7.25 -15.40
N ILE A 42 -4.15 7.29 -15.12
CA ILE A 42 -3.13 7.68 -16.12
C ILE A 42 -3.09 6.69 -17.28
N VAL A 43 -3.09 5.38 -16.97
CA VAL A 43 -3.08 4.32 -17.97
C VAL A 43 -4.38 4.33 -18.79
N ALA A 44 -5.53 4.43 -18.12
CA ALA A 44 -6.83 4.48 -18.77
C ALA A 44 -6.95 5.71 -19.70
N GLY A 45 -6.52 6.89 -19.24
CA GLY A 45 -6.53 8.10 -20.06
C GLY A 45 -5.67 7.96 -21.31
N SER A 46 -4.46 7.40 -21.17
CA SER A 46 -3.57 7.13 -22.32
C SER A 46 -4.17 6.13 -23.30
N PHE A 47 -4.82 5.07 -22.78
CA PHE A 47 -5.50 4.08 -23.60
C PHE A 47 -6.66 4.70 -24.37
N LEU A 48 -7.54 5.45 -23.71
CA LEU A 48 -8.68 6.12 -24.33
C LEU A 48 -8.23 7.11 -25.40
N TYR A 49 -7.23 7.95 -25.08
CA TYR A 49 -6.68 8.92 -26.03
C TYR A 49 -6.14 8.23 -27.29
N LYS A 50 -5.36 7.15 -27.14
CA LYS A 50 -4.82 6.41 -28.28
C LYS A 50 -5.92 5.82 -29.16
N ASN A 51 -6.95 5.22 -28.56
CA ASN A 51 -8.06 4.66 -29.32
C ASN A 51 -8.81 5.77 -30.07
N LEU A 52 -9.16 6.86 -29.40
CA LEU A 52 -9.89 7.98 -30.02
C LEU A 52 -9.08 8.64 -31.14
N ALA A 53 -7.79 8.92 -30.90
CA ALA A 53 -6.90 9.48 -31.90
C ALA A 53 -6.75 8.53 -33.09
N SER A 54 -6.66 7.22 -32.85
CA SER A 54 -6.60 6.23 -33.93
C SER A 54 -7.86 6.25 -34.80
N TYR A 55 -9.06 6.37 -34.20
CA TYR A 55 -10.30 6.45 -34.99
C TYR A 55 -10.39 7.74 -35.82
N ILE A 56 -9.92 8.86 -35.27
CA ILE A 56 -9.95 10.16 -35.94
C ILE A 56 -8.90 10.25 -37.06
N VAL A 57 -7.71 9.67 -36.86
CA VAL A 57 -6.59 9.77 -37.82
C VAL A 57 -6.65 8.67 -38.89
N MET A 58 -7.28 7.53 -38.60
CA MET A 58 -7.39 6.40 -39.53
C MET A 58 -8.71 6.35 -40.32
N THR A 59 -9.64 7.29 -40.05
CA THR A 59 -10.77 7.65 -40.95
C THR A 59 -10.32 8.77 -41.88
#